data_AF-A0ABD0QMG5-F1
#
_entry.id   AF-A0ABD0QMG5-F1
#
_cell.length_a   1.000
_cell.length_b   1.000
_cell.length_c   1.000
_cell.angle_alpha   90.00
_cell.angle_beta   90.00
_cell.angle_gamma   90.00
#
_symmetry.space_group_name_H-M   'P 1'
#
loop_
_entity.id
_entity.type
_entity.pdbx_description
1 polymer ?
#
loop_
_entity_poly.entity_id
_entity_poly.type
_entity_poly.pdbx_seq_one_letter_code
_entity_poly.pdbx_strand_id
1 'polypeptide(L)' 'IEHDNTGLNASWFLDRVVVTDMNRPHLRFYFACNNWLSMTEGDSLFVRDLLGSLDPMDMPK' A
#
# COMPACT_ATOMS: atom_id res chain seq x y z
N ILE A 1 4.03 2.83 4.32
CA ILE A 1 4.67 2.55 3.01
C ILE A 1 5.11 3.87 2.41
N GLU A 2 6.32 3.95 1.87
CA GLU A 2 6.86 5.18 1.29
C GLU A 2 7.91 4.87 0.21
N HIS A 3 8.20 5.88 -0.62
CA HIS A 3 9.36 5.88 -1.50
C HIS A 3 10.05 7.26 -1.45
N ASP A 4 11.30 7.34 -1.90
CA ASP A 4 12.11 8.56 -1.85
C ASP A 4 11.83 9.56 -2.98
N ASN A 5 10.85 9.26 -3.84
CA ASN A 5 10.46 10.03 -5.03
C ASN A 5 11.63 10.33 -6.00
N THR A 6 12.66 9.47 -6.02
CA THR A 6 13.80 9.63 -6.93
C THR A 6 13.54 8.99 -8.30
N GLY A 7 14.22 9.50 -9.34
CA GLY A 7 14.16 8.98 -10.70
C GLY A 7 13.07 9.60 -11.57
N LEU A 8 13.01 9.15 -12.83
CA LEU A 8 11.97 9.56 -13.78
C LEU A 8 10.71 8.73 -13.53
N ASN A 9 9.55 9.38 -13.51
CA ASN A 9 8.23 8.75 -13.30
C ASN A 9 8.16 7.95 -11.98
N ALA A 10 8.54 8.59 -10.87
CA ALA A 10 8.54 7.98 -9.54
C ALA A 10 7.14 7.67 -8.97
N SER A 11 6.07 8.05 -9.67
CA SER A 11 4.67 7.90 -9.23
C SER A 11 4.20 6.45 -9.29
N TRP A 12 3.77 5.90 -8.15
CA TRP A 12 3.24 4.53 -8.06
C TRP A 12 1.77 4.55 -7.66
N PHE A 13 0.92 3.87 -8.42
CA PHE A 13 -0.42 3.53 -7.92
C PHE A 13 -0.33 2.22 -7.15
N LEU A 14 -0.71 2.25 -5.87
CA LEU A 14 -0.68 1.08 -5.01
C LEU A 14 -2.10 0.63 -4.68
N ASP A 15 -2.50 -0.55 -5.16
CA ASP A 15 -3.76 -1.18 -4.74
C ASP A 15 -3.68 -1.64 -3.27
N ARG A 16 -2.72 -2.52 -2.96
CA ARG A 16 -2.56 -3.08 -1.61
C ARG A 16 -1.18 -3.68 -1.39
N VAL A 17 -0.84 -3.88 -0.11
CA VAL A 17 0.27 -4.74 0.34
C VAL A 17 -0.32 -6.00 0.98
N VAL A 18 0.27 -7.17 0.68
CA VAL A 18 -0.10 -8.45 1.29
C VAL A 18 1.12 -9.04 1.98
N VAL A 19 1.03 -9.25 3.28
CA VAL A 19 2.09 -9.86 4.10
C VAL A 19 1.66 -11.27 4.48
N THR A 20 2.50 -12.27 4.17
CA THR A 20 2.26 -13.67 4.54
C THR A 20 3.20 -14.06 5.66
N ASP A 21 2.65 -14.66 6.73
CA ASP A 21 3.48 -15.27 7.79
C ASP A 21 4.14 -16.54 7.23
N MET A 22 5.46 -16.58 7.17
CA MET A 22 6.21 -17.72 6.61
C MET A 22 6.12 -18.98 7.49
N ASN A 23 5.89 -18.84 8.80
CA ASN A 23 5.65 -19.97 9.70
C ASN A 23 4.20 -20.45 9.62
N ARG A 24 3.27 -19.56 9.25
CA ARG A 24 1.84 -19.84 9.08
C ARG A 24 1.35 -19.33 7.72
N PRO A 25 1.61 -20.02 6.59
CA PRO A 25 1.32 -19.50 5.25
C PRO A 25 -0.16 -19.20 4.95
N HIS A 26 -1.07 -19.74 5.77
CA HIS A 26 -2.51 -19.44 5.72
C HIS A 26 -2.86 -18.09 6.38
N LEU A 27 -2.00 -17.58 7.27
CA LEU A 27 -2.15 -16.29 7.91
C LEU A 27 -1.57 -15.21 6.99
N ARG A 28 -2.47 -14.38 6.46
CA ARG A 28 -2.14 -13.25 5.60
C ARG A 28 -2.75 -11.98 6.17
N PHE A 29 -1.99 -10.89 6.09
CA PHE A 29 -2.43 -9.56 6.45
C PHE A 29 -2.51 -8.72 5.19
N TYR A 30 -3.62 -8.01 5.04
CA TYR A 30 -3.94 -7.19 3.89
C TYR A 30 -3.92 -5.73 4.32
N PHE A 31 -3.24 -4.90 3.56
CA PHE A 31 -3.12 -3.46 3.79
C PHE A 31 -3.58 -2.77 2.51
N ALA A 32 -4.87 -2.47 2.43
CA ALA A 32 -5.44 -1.78 1.27
C ALA A 32 -5.00 -0.31 1.25
N CYS A 33 -4.68 0.19 0.07
CA CYS A 33 -4.21 1.56 -0.17
C CYS A 33 -5.05 2.26 -1.23
N ASN A 34 -5.23 1.60 -2.39
CA ASN A 34 -5.99 2.06 -3.56
C ASN A 34 -5.81 3.55 -3.88
N ASN A 35 -4.56 4.02 -3.84
CA ASN A 35 -4.24 5.42 -4.01
C ASN A 35 -2.82 5.60 -4.55
N TRP A 36 -2.54 6.81 -5.05
CA TRP A 36 -1.23 7.18 -5.55
C TRP A 36 -0.25 7.42 -4.41
N LEU A 37 0.98 6.95 -4.60
CA LEU A 37 2.18 7.39 -3.91
C LEU A 37 2.97 8.23 -4.92
N SER A 38 2.76 9.54 -4.90
CA SER A 38 3.24 10.45 -5.94
C SER A 38 3.24 11.89 -5.43
N MET A 39 4.21 12.70 -5.87
CA MET A 39 4.20 14.15 -5.67
C MET A 39 3.33 14.90 -6.69
N THR A 40 2.92 14.25 -7.79
CA THR A 40 2.22 14.90 -8.91
C THR A 40 0.85 14.31 -9.21
N GLU A 41 0.54 13.14 -8.67
CA GLU A 41 -0.73 12.42 -8.87
C GLU A 41 -1.48 12.30 -7.54
N GLY A 42 -2.80 12.16 -7.61
CA GLY A 42 -3.63 11.96 -6.42
C GLY A 42 -3.58 13.14 -5.44
N ASP A 43 -3.30 12.85 -4.17
CA ASP A 43 -3.22 13.84 -3.07
C ASP A 43 -1.80 14.40 -2.85
N SER A 44 -0.88 14.15 -3.78
CA SER A 44 0.52 14.61 -3.69
C SER A 44 1.29 14.06 -2.47
N LEU A 45 0.90 12.90 -1.95
CA LEU A 45 1.62 12.18 -0.91
C LEU A 45 2.35 10.96 -1.49
N PHE A 46 3.61 10.80 -1.14
CA PHE A 46 4.43 9.61 -1.47
C PHE A 46 4.64 8.66 -0.28
N VAL A 47 3.96 8.94 0.84
CA VAL A 47 3.98 8.15 2.08
C VAL A 47 2.55 7.95 2.59
N ARG A 48 2.26 6.74 3.10
CA ARG A 48 0.97 6.40 3.73
C ARG A 48 1.12 5.41 4.88
N ASP A 49 0.35 5.66 5.93
CA ASP A 49 0.06 4.67 6.97
C ASP A 49 -1.16 3.84 6.56
N LEU A 50 -1.03 2.52 6.64
CA LEU A 50 -2.08 1.58 6.22
C LEU A 50 -2.49 0.72 7.42
N LEU A 51 -3.81 0.59 7.63
CA LEU A 51 -4.34 -0.32 8.63
C LEU A 51 -4.37 -1.74 8.06
N GLY A 52 -3.78 -2.68 8.81
CA GLY A 52 -3.78 -4.08 8.45
C GLY A 52 -5.11 -4.75 8.82
N SER A 53 -5.60 -5.59 7.91
CA SER A 53 -6.79 -6.42 8.09
C SER A 53 -6.47 -7.89 7.82
N LEU A 54 -7.27 -8.78 8.42
CA LEU A 54 -7.27 -10.21 8.08
C LEU A 54 -8.25 -10.51 6.94
N ASP A 55 -9.16 -9.58 6.62
CA ASP A 55 -10.12 -9.72 5.54
C ASP A 55 -9.49 -9.22 4.22
N PRO A 56 -9.37 -10.07 3.19
CA PRO A 56 -8.86 -9.66 1.88
C PRO A 56 -9.71 -8.61 1.17
N MET A 57 -10.97 -8.43 1.56
CA MET A 57 -11.88 -7.46 0.92
C MET A 57 -12.07 -6.18 1.74
N ASP A 58 -11.39 -6.06 2.88
CA ASP A 58 -11.41 -4.84 3.67
C ASP A 58 -10.73 -3.70 2.90
N MET A 59 -11.52 -2.67 2.62
CA MET A 59 -11.10 -1.46 1.94
C MET A 59 -11.36 -0.28 2.87
N PRO A 60 -10.39 0.64 3.05
CA PRO A 60 -10.62 1.85 3.80
C PRO A 60 -11.82 2.61 3.22
N LYS A 61 -12.74 3.03 4.09
CA LYS A 61 -13.89 3.87 3.72
C LYS A 61 -13.47 5.29 3.42
#